data_AF-A0A1A3NDF1-F1
#
_entry.id   AF-A0A1A3NDF1-F1
#
_cell.length_a   1.000
_cell.length_b   1.000
_cell.length_c   1.000
_cell.angle_alpha   90.00
_cell.angle_beta   90.00
_cell.angle_gamma   90.00
#
_symmetry.space_group_name_H-M   'P 1'
#
loop_
_entity.id
_entity.type
_entity.pdbx_description
1 polymer ?
#
loop_
_entity_poly.entity_id
_entity_poly.type
_entity_poly.pdbx_seq_one_letter_code
_entity_poly.pdbx_strand_id
1 'polypeptide(L)'
;MAGQFEYEDGTARAGIGKFDGLAHELGSLVNSLKADLAGDSPWSHDKIGSQFAAKFDPDRSTVIGHTDDFKKAVDSVAPVLTGTADAIVAQDGG
;
A
#
# COMPACT_ATOMS: atom_id res chain seq x y z
N MET A 1 -31.34 -18.39 7.65
CA MET A 1 -30.48 -19.40 7.01
C MET A 1 -29.17 -18.72 6.65
N ALA A 2 -28.23 -18.67 7.60
CA ALA A 2 -26.85 -18.33 7.28
C ALA A 2 -26.27 -19.60 6.66
N GLY A 3 -25.94 -19.56 5.37
CA GLY A 3 -25.16 -20.62 4.76
C GLY A 3 -23.91 -20.81 5.62
N GLN A 4 -23.66 -22.04 6.05
CA GLN A 4 -22.47 -22.41 6.78
C GLN A 4 -21.29 -22.18 5.82
N PHE A 5 -20.72 -20.97 5.86
CA PHE A 5 -19.53 -20.66 5.08
C PHE A 5 -18.41 -21.50 5.69
N GLU A 6 -18.01 -22.57 5.01
CA GLU A 6 -16.85 -23.37 5.41
C GLU A 6 -15.59 -22.50 5.27
N TYR A 7 -14.79 -22.47 6.34
CA TYR A 7 -13.53 -21.76 6.35
C TYR A 7 -12.45 -22.64 5.69
N GLU A 8 -11.95 -22.21 4.53
CA GLU A 8 -10.83 -22.85 3.85
C GLU A 8 -9.51 -22.13 4.19
N ASP A 9 -8.79 -22.61 5.20
CA ASP A 9 -7.55 -21.97 5.66
C ASP A 9 -6.52 -21.82 4.53
N GLY A 10 -6.30 -22.86 3.71
CA GLY A 10 -5.36 -22.80 2.59
C GLY A 10 -5.69 -21.68 1.59
N THR A 11 -6.95 -21.56 1.21
CA THR A 11 -7.44 -20.51 0.28
C THR A 11 -7.32 -19.12 0.93
N ALA A 12 -7.66 -19.00 2.22
CA ALA A 12 -7.54 -17.76 2.98
C ALA A 12 -6.08 -17.29 3.07
N ARG A 13 -5.14 -18.17 3.46
CA ARG A 13 -3.70 -17.87 3.56
C ARG A 13 -3.09 -17.54 2.19
N ALA A 14 -3.50 -18.22 1.13
CA ALA A 14 -3.09 -17.88 -0.23
C ALA A 14 -3.59 -16.50 -0.66
N GLY A 15 -4.81 -16.13 -0.27
CA GLY A 15 -5.36 -14.78 -0.47
C GLY A 15 -4.59 -13.71 0.30
N ILE A 16 -4.29 -13.97 1.57
CA ILE A 16 -3.47 -13.10 2.43
C ILE A 16 -2.11 -12.82 1.80
N GLY A 17 -1.41 -13.85 1.35
CA GLY A 17 -0.10 -13.70 0.71
C GLY A 17 -0.11 -12.84 -0.55
N LYS A 18 -1.24 -12.74 -1.26
CA LYS A 18 -1.38 -11.80 -2.39
C LYS A 18 -1.37 -10.35 -1.93
N PHE A 19 -1.98 -10.04 -0.79
CA PHE A 19 -1.96 -8.69 -0.23
C PHE A 19 -0.56 -8.30 0.25
N ASP A 20 0.20 -9.23 0.83
CA ASP A 20 1.62 -9.00 1.17
C ASP A 20 2.46 -8.71 -0.09
N GLY A 21 2.23 -9.45 -1.18
CA GLY A 21 2.89 -9.19 -2.46
C GLY A 21 2.56 -7.81 -3.03
N LEU A 22 1.27 -7.45 -3.03
CA LEU A 22 0.80 -6.14 -3.50
C LEU A 22 1.36 -4.99 -2.66
N ALA A 23 1.37 -5.15 -1.33
CA ALA A 23 1.99 -4.22 -0.39
C ALA A 23 3.47 -3.97 -0.73
N HIS A 24 4.22 -5.02 -1.03
CA HIS A 24 5.63 -4.92 -1.41
C HIS A 24 5.83 -4.16 -2.73
N GLU A 25 5.10 -4.55 -3.78
CA GLU A 25 5.17 -3.90 -5.09
C GLU A 25 4.78 -2.42 -5.01
N LEU A 26 3.67 -2.13 -4.34
CA LEU A 26 3.21 -0.76 -4.10
C LEU A 26 4.23 0.03 -3.31
N GLY A 27 4.82 -0.54 -2.26
CA GLY A 27 5.88 0.10 -1.49
C GLY A 27 7.08 0.50 -2.33
N SER A 28 7.52 -0.37 -3.25
CA SER A 28 8.61 -0.08 -4.18
C SER A 28 8.25 1.06 -5.16
N LEU A 29 7.03 1.03 -5.71
CA LEU A 29 6.53 2.06 -6.61
C LEU A 29 6.44 3.42 -5.91
N VAL A 30 5.88 3.47 -4.71
CA VAL A 30 5.76 4.70 -3.92
C VAL A 30 7.14 5.26 -3.56
N ASN A 31 8.10 4.41 -3.18
CA ASN A 31 9.46 4.87 -2.92
C ASN A 31 10.14 5.45 -4.17
N SER A 32 9.93 4.82 -5.33
CA SER A 32 10.46 5.32 -6.61
C SER A 32 9.85 6.67 -6.99
N LEU A 33 8.52 6.79 -6.86
CA LEU A 33 7.81 8.05 -7.08
C LEU A 33 8.31 9.16 -6.15
N LYS A 34 8.52 8.86 -4.87
CA LYS A 34 9.10 9.82 -3.92
C LYS A 34 10.49 10.27 -4.33
N ALA A 35 11.34 9.34 -4.78
CA ALA A 35 12.69 9.67 -5.23
C ALA A 35 12.66 10.60 -6.46
N ASP A 36 11.79 10.32 -7.42
CA ASP A 36 11.61 11.15 -8.62
C ASP A 36 11.03 12.54 -8.29
N LEU A 37 10.11 12.63 -7.32
CA LEU A 37 9.51 13.90 -6.89
C LEU A 37 10.38 14.72 -5.93
N ALA A 38 11.32 14.09 -5.22
CA ALA A 38 12.22 14.75 -4.28
C ALA A 38 13.30 15.61 -4.99
N GLY A 39 13.54 15.38 -6.28
CA GLY A 39 14.51 16.13 -7.06
C GLY A 39 13.88 17.25 -7.89
N ASP A 40 14.44 18.45 -7.80
CA ASP A 40 14.19 19.54 -8.77
C ASP A 40 15.12 19.43 -10.00
N SER A 41 16.08 18.50 -9.96
CA SER A 41 17.09 18.27 -11.00
C SER A 41 16.58 17.23 -12.01
N PRO A 42 16.75 17.42 -13.33
CA PRO A 42 17.66 18.35 -14.01
C PRO A 42 17.10 19.74 -14.33
N TRP A 43 15.84 20.01 -13.99
CA TRP A 43 15.13 21.21 -14.48
C TRP A 43 15.35 22.46 -13.63
N SER A 44 15.99 22.34 -12.45
CA SER A 44 16.17 23.41 -11.45
C SER A 44 16.72 24.73 -12.00
N HIS A 45 17.46 24.70 -13.11
CA HIS A 45 18.08 25.86 -13.72
C HIS A 45 17.33 26.45 -14.92
N ASP A 46 16.13 25.95 -15.26
CA ASP A 46 15.36 26.43 -16.40
C ASP A 46 13.91 26.86 -16.05
N LYS A 47 13.16 27.28 -17.08
CA LYS A 47 11.75 27.66 -16.93
C LYS A 47 10.86 26.51 -16.45
N ILE A 48 11.26 25.26 -16.72
CA ILE A 48 10.55 24.08 -16.25
C ILE A 48 10.78 23.95 -14.75
N GLY A 49 12.01 24.00 -14.23
CA GLY A 49 12.25 23.89 -12.79
C GLY A 49 11.66 25.04 -11.98
N SER A 50 11.65 26.26 -12.51
CA SER A 50 10.99 27.39 -11.81
C SER A 50 9.46 27.26 -11.76
N GLN A 51 8.81 26.72 -12.81
CA GLN A 51 7.38 26.37 -12.76
C GLN A 51 7.13 25.13 -11.91
N PHE A 52 8.07 24.19 -11.88
CA PHE A 52 8.03 22.98 -11.06
C PHE A 52 8.04 23.35 -9.58
N ALA A 53 9.01 24.13 -9.10
CA ALA A 53 9.03 24.58 -7.71
C ALA A 53 7.76 25.37 -7.30
N ALA A 54 7.28 26.27 -8.15
CA ALA A 54 6.16 27.15 -7.79
C ALA A 54 4.77 26.48 -7.78
N LYS A 55 4.55 25.45 -8.62
CA LYS A 55 3.25 24.77 -8.74
C LYS A 55 3.28 23.34 -8.22
N PHE A 56 4.38 22.61 -8.43
CA PHE A 56 4.45 21.21 -8.09
C PHE A 56 4.81 20.95 -6.63
N ASP A 57 5.48 21.84 -5.88
CA ASP A 57 5.80 21.58 -4.46
C ASP A 57 4.60 21.18 -3.56
N PRO A 58 3.48 21.94 -3.55
CA PRO A 58 2.31 21.54 -2.77
C PRO A 58 1.69 20.23 -3.30
N ASP A 59 1.57 20.09 -4.63
CA ASP A 59 1.02 18.88 -5.26
C ASP A 59 1.91 17.65 -4.99
N ARG A 60 3.23 17.82 -4.93
CA ARG A 60 4.23 16.80 -4.58
C ARG A 60 4.00 16.31 -3.16
N SER A 61 3.91 17.22 -2.20
CA SER A 61 3.65 16.86 -0.81
C SER A 61 2.32 16.12 -0.66
N THR A 62 1.28 16.55 -1.38
CA THR A 62 -0.03 15.89 -1.37
C THR A 62 0.01 14.50 -2.00
N VAL A 63 0.64 14.34 -3.18
CA VAL A 63 0.79 13.05 -3.85
C VAL A 63 1.61 12.08 -3.00
N ILE A 64 2.70 12.54 -2.40
CA ILE A 64 3.53 11.75 -1.49
C ILE A 64 2.71 11.31 -0.27
N GLY A 65 1.92 12.20 0.32
CA GLY A 65 1.04 11.87 1.45
C GLY A 65 -0.03 10.84 1.09
N HIS A 66 -0.77 11.05 -0.01
CA HIS A 66 -1.81 10.12 -0.46
C HIS A 66 -1.25 8.73 -0.81
N THR A 67 -0.07 8.68 -1.42
CA THR A 67 0.56 7.40 -1.78
C THR A 67 1.08 6.65 -0.56
N ASP A 68 1.60 7.36 0.45
CA ASP A 68 1.94 6.75 1.75
C ASP A 68 0.72 6.19 2.47
N ASP A 69 -0.37 6.93 2.50
CA ASP A 69 -1.59 6.48 3.18
C ASP A 69 -2.22 5.30 2.47
N PHE A 70 -2.21 5.30 1.13
CA PHE A 70 -2.65 4.15 0.35
C PHE A 70 -1.77 2.92 0.61
N LYS A 71 -0.43 3.09 0.64
CA LYS A 71 0.49 2.02 0.98
C LYS A 71 0.18 1.44 2.37
N LYS A 72 0.04 2.27 3.40
CA LYS A 72 -0.30 1.81 4.76
C LYS A 72 -1.63 1.06 4.80
N ALA A 73 -2.62 1.53 4.05
CA ALA A 73 -3.91 0.86 3.97
C ALA A 73 -3.77 -0.55 3.40
N VAL A 74 -3.02 -0.73 2.30
CA VAL A 74 -2.75 -2.05 1.71
C VAL A 74 -1.91 -2.92 2.65
N ASP A 75 -0.84 -2.38 3.26
CA ASP A 75 0.01 -3.08 4.23
C ASP A 75 -0.80 -3.60 5.44
N SER A 76 -1.91 -2.93 5.80
CA SER A 76 -2.74 -3.31 6.93
C SER A 76 -3.70 -4.49 6.68
N VAL A 77 -3.98 -4.82 5.40
CA VAL A 77 -5.00 -5.82 5.05
C VAL A 77 -4.56 -7.23 5.46
N ALA A 78 -3.33 -7.62 5.10
CA ALA A 78 -2.83 -8.97 5.37
C ALA A 78 -2.76 -9.31 6.87
N PRO A 79 -2.27 -8.42 7.77
CA PRO A 79 -2.32 -8.64 9.22
C PRO A 79 -3.74 -8.85 9.77
N VAL A 80 -4.72 -8.05 9.32
CA VAL A 80 -6.12 -8.17 9.79
C VAL A 80 -6.73 -9.51 9.35
N LEU A 81 -6.50 -9.90 8.09
CA LEU A 81 -6.97 -11.18 7.57
C LEU A 81 -6.28 -12.36 8.27
N THR A 82 -4.97 -12.24 8.56
CA THR A 82 -4.21 -13.24 9.33
C THR A 82 -4.78 -13.42 10.73
N GLY A 83 -5.01 -12.33 11.47
CA GLY A 83 -5.58 -12.40 12.80
C GLY A 83 -6.99 -13.00 12.81
N THR A 84 -7.78 -12.74 11.77
CA THR A 84 -9.11 -13.33 11.60
C THR A 84 -9.03 -14.84 11.33
N ALA A 85 -8.13 -15.25 10.43
CA ALA A 85 -7.84 -16.64 10.12
C ALA A 85 -7.39 -17.42 11.37
N ASP A 86 -6.47 -16.86 12.15
CA ASP A 86 -5.97 -17.46 13.39
C ASP A 86 -7.09 -17.64 14.44
N ALA A 87 -7.98 -16.65 14.56
CA ALA A 87 -9.10 -16.72 15.49
C ALA A 87 -10.12 -17.80 15.12
N ILE A 88 -10.41 -18.00 13.83
CA ILE A 88 -11.32 -19.05 13.35
C ILE A 88 -10.72 -20.44 13.62
N VAL A 89 -9.45 -20.66 13.25
CA VAL A 89 -8.78 -21.94 13.50
C VAL A 89 -8.74 -22.28 14.99
N ALA A 90 -8.53 -21.29 15.86
CA ALA A 90 -8.53 -21.47 17.31
C ALA A 90 -9.93 -21.81 17.88
N GLN A 91 -11.01 -21.33 17.24
CA GLN A 91 -12.39 -21.64 17.63
C GLN A 91 -12.84 -23.03 17.16
N ASP A 92 -12.44 -23.44 15.96
CA ASP A 92 -12.83 -24.74 15.37
C ASP A 92 -11.98 -25.92 15.89
N GLY A 93 -10.79 -25.64 16.43
CA GLY A 93 -9.86 -26.65 16.95
C GLY A 93 -9.98 -26.93 18.46
N GLY A 94 -10.89 -26.27 19.18
CA GLY A 94 -11.18 -26.48 20.60
C GLY A 94 -12.42 -27.33 20.85
#